data_AF-A0A6P7GRW0-F1
#
_entry.id   AF-A0A6P7GRW0-F1
#
_cell.length_a   1.000
_cell.length_b   1.000
_cell.length_c   1.000
_cell.angle_alpha   90.00
_cell.angle_beta   90.00
_cell.angle_gamma   90.00
#
_symmetry.space_group_name_H-M   'P 1'
#
loop_
_entity.id
_entity.type
_entity.pdbx_description
1 polymer ?
#
loop_
_entity_poly.entity_id
_entity_poly.type
_entity_poly.pdbx_seq_one_letter_code
_entity_poly.pdbx_strand_id
1 'polypeptide(L)'
;MHNNWTISNAELYAILEALKFINKSNQRNYTIITDSMNALCDIQNIYSCNPIYKDIYQELQHAAKGNKHVVLIWVPSHIGVHGNEVVDRLAHEAATSDQVHLNKIVPSDVKLCLKNVVSCAWQNKWSQCSEKK
;
A
#
# COMPACT_ATOMS: atom_id res chain seq x y z
N MET A 1 10.09 -17.43 -1.96
CA MET A 1 9.38 -16.24 -2.50
C MET A 1 8.71 -15.56 -1.33
N HIS A 2 9.28 -14.46 -0.84
CA HIS A 2 8.84 -13.78 0.38
C HIS A 2 7.48 -13.08 0.19
N ASN A 3 6.69 -13.08 1.27
CA ASN A 3 5.31 -12.61 1.40
C ASN A 3 5.17 -11.06 1.29
N ASN A 4 5.80 -10.42 0.31
CA ASN A 4 5.83 -8.95 0.18
C ASN A 4 4.56 -8.35 -0.44
N TRP A 5 3.60 -9.19 -0.82
CA TRP A 5 2.40 -8.77 -1.54
C TRP A 5 1.55 -7.79 -0.72
N THR A 6 1.50 -7.92 0.61
CA THR A 6 0.70 -7.03 1.47
C THR A 6 1.30 -5.64 1.60
N ILE A 7 2.63 -5.53 1.69
CA ILE A 7 3.31 -4.22 1.77
C ILE A 7 3.15 -3.50 0.43
N SER A 8 3.41 -4.19 -0.68
CA SER A 8 3.22 -3.61 -2.02
C SER A 8 1.76 -3.23 -2.30
N ASN A 9 0.77 -3.98 -1.80
CA ASN A 9 -0.63 -3.60 -1.92
C ASN A 9 -0.98 -2.32 -1.12
N ALA A 10 -0.44 -2.16 0.08
CA ALA A 10 -0.66 -0.94 0.87
C ALA A 10 -0.06 0.29 0.17
N GLU A 11 1.14 0.16 -0.40
CA GLU A 11 1.80 1.22 -1.17
C GLU A 11 1.00 1.61 -2.42
N LEU A 12 0.49 0.63 -3.17
CA LEU A 12 -0.39 0.88 -4.31
C LEU A 12 -1.70 1.56 -3.89
N TYR A 13 -2.26 1.14 -2.76
CA TYR A 13 -3.48 1.75 -2.23
C TYR A 13 -3.25 3.21 -1.83
N ALA A 14 -2.10 3.51 -1.22
CA ALA A 14 -1.71 4.89 -0.90
C ALA A 14 -1.61 5.74 -2.16
N ILE A 15 -1.00 5.22 -3.24
CA ILE A 15 -0.95 5.90 -4.54
C ILE A 15 -2.35 6.13 -5.10
N LEU A 16 -3.25 5.13 -5.03
CA LEU A 16 -4.63 5.25 -5.49
C LEU A 16 -5.39 6.35 -4.74
N GLU A 17 -5.29 6.40 -3.41
CA GLU A 17 -5.95 7.43 -2.60
C GLU A 17 -5.36 8.83 -2.87
N ALA A 18 -4.06 8.94 -3.08
CA ALA A 18 -3.43 10.19 -3.50
C ALA A 18 -3.98 10.67 -4.85
N LEU A 19 -4.16 9.78 -5.83
CA LEU A 19 -4.74 10.12 -7.13
C LEU A 19 -6.20 10.56 -7.04
N LYS A 20 -7.02 9.89 -6.21
CA LYS A 20 -8.40 10.31 -5.94
C LYS A 20 -8.46 11.70 -5.31
N PHE A 21 -7.55 11.99 -4.38
CA PHE A 21 -7.43 13.32 -3.77
C PHE A 21 -7.07 14.37 -4.83
N ILE A 22 -6.05 14.07 -5.66
CA ILE A 22 -5.62 14.91 -6.78
C ILE A 22 -6.77 15.23 -7.72
N ASN A 23 -7.62 14.26 -8.04
CA ASN A 23 -8.75 14.46 -8.94
C ASN A 23 -9.83 15.39 -8.36
N LYS A 24 -9.95 15.46 -7.03
CA LYS A 24 -10.90 16.35 -6.34
C LYS A 24 -10.36 17.74 -6.04
N SER A 25 -9.04 17.92 -6.03
CA SER A 25 -8.41 19.19 -5.69
C SER A 25 -8.37 20.17 -6.89
N ASN A 26 -8.13 21.46 -6.65
CA ASN A 26 -8.22 22.49 -7.69
C ASN A 26 -6.87 22.80 -8.38
N GLN A 27 -5.76 22.31 -7.85
CA GLN A 27 -4.43 22.53 -8.43
C GLN A 27 -4.24 21.68 -9.68
N ARG A 28 -3.21 22.05 -10.48
CA ARG A 28 -2.86 21.37 -11.73
C ARG A 28 -1.60 20.51 -11.64
N ASN A 29 -0.65 20.85 -10.78
CA ASN A 29 0.64 20.16 -10.72
C ASN A 29 0.77 19.41 -9.39
N TYR A 30 1.11 18.13 -9.46
CA TYR A 30 1.27 17.26 -8.30
C TYR A 30 2.51 16.39 -8.44
N THR A 31 3.08 16.07 -7.28
CA THR A 31 4.21 15.14 -7.17
C THR A 31 3.87 14.13 -6.10
N ILE A 32 3.86 12.86 -6.48
CA ILE A 32 3.73 11.72 -5.56
C ILE A 32 5.13 11.16 -5.38
N ILE A 33 5.59 11.13 -4.14
CA ILE A 33 6.89 10.56 -3.77
C ILE A 33 6.60 9.21 -3.11
N THR A 34 7.30 8.17 -3.54
CA THR A 34 7.17 6.82 -2.97
C THR A 34 8.54 6.17 -2.88
N ASP A 35 8.77 5.40 -1.82
CA ASP A 35 9.95 4.57 -1.68
C ASP A 35 9.76 3.14 -2.21
N SER A 36 8.56 2.82 -2.68
CA SER A 36 8.23 1.56 -3.31
C SER A 36 8.63 1.52 -4.78
N MET A 37 9.82 0.99 -5.04
CA MET A 37 10.25 0.70 -6.41
C MET A 37 9.31 -0.30 -7.09
N ASN A 38 8.82 -1.30 -6.35
CA ASN A 38 7.90 -2.31 -6.86
C ASN A 38 6.57 -1.70 -7.32
N ALA A 39 5.97 -0.81 -6.52
CA ALA A 39 4.72 -0.16 -6.91
C ALA A 39 4.87 0.64 -8.22
N LEU A 40 6.00 1.31 -8.42
CA LEU A 40 6.29 2.05 -9.64
C LEU A 40 6.50 1.13 -10.85
N CYS A 41 7.32 0.08 -10.69
CA CYS A 41 7.53 -0.91 -11.74
C CYS A 41 6.21 -1.56 -12.18
N ASP A 42 5.33 -1.84 -11.23
CA ASP A 42 4.07 -2.48 -11.54
C ASP A 42 3.05 -1.51 -12.16
N ILE A 43 3.04 -0.22 -11.78
CA ILE A 43 2.21 0.81 -12.44
C ILE A 43 2.62 0.97 -13.91
N GLN A 44 3.91 0.80 -14.22
CA GLN A 44 4.41 0.81 -15.60
C GLN A 44 4.04 -0.48 -16.37
N ASN A 45 3.66 -1.55 -15.68
CA ASN A 45 3.33 -2.82 -16.30
C ASN A 45 1.82 -2.92 -16.64
N ILE A 46 1.53 -2.73 -17.92
CA ILE A 46 0.18 -2.75 -18.51
C ILE A 46 -0.51 -4.14 -18.42
N TYR A 47 0.23 -5.20 -18.10
CA TYR A 47 -0.27 -6.58 -18.03
C TYR A 47 -0.52 -7.10 -16.61
N SER A 48 -0.46 -6.23 -15.60
CA SER A 48 -0.69 -6.63 -14.21
C SER A 48 -2.14 -7.10 -13.97
N CYS A 49 -2.30 -8.27 -13.35
CA CYS A 49 -3.61 -8.84 -12.97
C CYS A 49 -4.19 -8.28 -11.67
N ASN A 50 -3.47 -7.39 -10.97
CA ASN A 50 -3.94 -6.88 -9.68
C ASN A 50 -4.98 -5.75 -9.90
N PRO A 51 -6.18 -5.87 -9.28
CA PRO A 51 -7.29 -4.96 -9.50
C PRO A 51 -6.98 -3.50 -9.13
N ILE A 52 -6.04 -3.25 -8.21
CA ILE A 52 -5.68 -1.88 -7.79
C ILE A 52 -5.06 -1.11 -8.97
N TYR A 53 -4.30 -1.76 -9.86
CA TYR A 53 -3.68 -1.09 -11.01
C TYR A 53 -4.71 -0.53 -11.99
N LYS A 54 -5.81 -1.26 -12.19
CA LYS A 54 -6.89 -0.80 -13.06
C LYS A 54 -7.51 0.49 -12.50
N ASP A 55 -7.71 0.54 -11.20
CA ASP A 55 -8.23 1.73 -10.51
C ASP A 55 -7.21 2.89 -10.62
N ILE A 56 -5.91 2.64 -10.38
CA ILE A 56 -4.85 3.65 -10.52
C ILE A 56 -4.83 4.23 -11.94
N TYR A 57 -4.88 3.39 -12.96
CA TYR A 57 -4.86 3.81 -14.36
C TYR A 57 -6.09 4.65 -14.72
N GLN A 58 -7.26 4.28 -14.22
CA GLN A 58 -8.49 5.07 -14.38
C GLN A 58 -8.37 6.45 -13.75
N GLU A 59 -7.82 6.54 -12.52
CA GLU A 59 -7.62 7.83 -11.86
C GLU A 59 -6.55 8.69 -12.56
N LEU A 60 -5.48 8.09 -13.10
CA LEU A 60 -4.49 8.80 -13.92
C LEU A 60 -5.11 9.35 -15.22
N GLN A 61 -5.96 8.56 -15.89
CA GLN A 61 -6.69 9.03 -17.07
C GLN A 61 -7.66 10.16 -16.73
N HIS A 62 -8.32 10.08 -15.58
CA HIS A 62 -9.19 11.15 -15.10
C HIS A 62 -8.40 12.43 -14.80
N ALA A 63 -7.22 12.31 -14.18
CA ALA A 63 -6.31 13.43 -13.93
C ALA A 63 -5.87 14.09 -15.24
N ALA A 64 -5.48 13.30 -16.24
CA ALA A 64 -5.10 13.78 -17.55
C ALA A 64 -6.25 14.52 -18.26
N LYS A 65 -7.47 13.98 -18.23
CA LYS A 65 -8.67 14.67 -18.76
C LYS A 65 -8.98 15.97 -18.03
N GLY A 66 -8.69 16.04 -16.73
CA GLY A 66 -8.79 17.23 -15.91
C GLY A 66 -7.63 18.23 -16.09
N ASN A 67 -6.73 18.01 -17.05
CA ASN A 67 -5.54 18.81 -17.29
C ASN A 67 -4.64 18.95 -16.04
N LYS A 68 -4.52 17.85 -15.29
CA LYS A 68 -3.64 17.72 -14.13
C LYS A 68 -2.36 16.99 -14.55
N HIS A 69 -1.22 17.58 -14.20
CA HIS A 69 0.10 17.00 -14.36
C HIS A 69 0.52 16.32 -13.07
N VAL A 70 0.65 14.99 -13.12
CA VAL A 70 1.05 14.17 -11.97
C VAL A 70 2.40 13.53 -12.28
N VAL A 71 3.37 13.76 -11.41
CA VAL A 71 4.71 13.14 -11.48
C VAL A 71 4.84 12.14 -10.33
N LEU A 72 5.28 10.92 -10.64
CA LEU A 72 5.65 9.93 -9.64
C LEU A 72 7.19 9.89 -9.54
N ILE A 73 7.71 10.04 -8.32
CA ILE A 73 9.15 10.04 -8.04
C ILE A 73 9.46 8.91 -7.07
N TRP A 74 10.44 8.08 -7.43
CA TRP A 74 11.02 7.12 -6.52
C TRP A 74 12.09 7.77 -5.65
N VAL A 75 12.08 7.48 -4.36
CA VAL A 75 13.18 7.80 -3.44
C VAL A 75 13.60 6.53 -2.69
N PRO A 76 14.88 6.34 -2.36
CA PRO A 76 15.26 5.24 -1.49
C PRO A 76 14.66 5.44 -0.09
N SER A 77 14.25 4.35 0.55
CA SER A 77 13.74 4.41 1.92
C SER A 77 14.85 4.80 2.90
N HIS A 78 14.50 5.48 4.00
CA HIS A 78 15.38 5.80 5.12
C HIS A 78 16.63 6.67 4.81
N ILE A 79 16.60 7.51 3.77
CA ILE A 79 17.70 8.45 3.46
C ILE A 79 17.55 9.85 4.06
N GLY A 80 16.68 10.04 5.07
CA GLY A 80 16.51 11.36 5.70
C GLY A 80 15.53 12.30 4.99
N VAL A 81 14.70 11.81 4.05
CA VAL A 81 13.65 12.64 3.44
C VAL A 81 12.55 12.83 4.47
N HIS A 82 12.55 14.00 5.13
CA HIS A 82 11.63 14.31 6.23
C HIS A 82 10.16 13.99 5.91
N GLY A 83 9.70 14.28 4.68
CA GLY A 83 8.34 13.96 4.25
C GLY A 83 8.05 12.45 4.22
N ASN A 84 9.00 11.63 3.78
CA ASN A 84 8.86 10.16 3.78
C ASN A 84 8.83 9.62 5.20
N GLU A 85 9.74 10.08 6.06
CA GLU A 85 9.81 9.65 7.47
C GLU A 85 8.55 9.99 8.26
N VAL A 86 7.94 11.15 7.99
CA VAL A 86 6.65 11.53 8.58
C VAL A 86 5.54 10.61 8.09
N VAL A 87 5.50 10.30 6.79
CA VAL A 87 4.50 9.37 6.22
C VAL A 87 4.67 7.96 6.78
N ASP A 88 5.90 7.45 6.88
CA ASP A 88 6.20 6.12 7.44
C ASP A 88 5.76 6.02 8.90
N ARG A 89 6.05 7.06 9.70
CA ARG A 89 5.60 7.13 11.09
C ARG A 89 4.08 7.12 11.20
N LEU A 90 3.40 7.95 10.41
CA LEU A 90 1.93 8.02 10.40
C LEU A 90 1.31 6.71 9.94
N ALA A 91 1.90 6.04 8.94
CA ALA A 91 1.46 4.73 8.48
C ALA A 91 1.61 3.66 9.56
N HIS A 92 2.72 3.69 10.30
CA HIS A 92 2.94 2.78 11.43
C HIS A 92 1.93 3.02 12.58
N GLU A 93 1.67 4.28 12.92
CA GLU A 93 0.64 4.66 13.90
C GLU A 93 -0.76 4.22 13.46
N ALA A 94 -1.10 4.37 12.18
CA ALA A 94 -2.38 3.92 11.65
C ALA A 94 -2.50 2.38 11.64
N ALA A 95 -1.43 1.66 11.33
CA ALA A 95 -1.41 0.20 11.33
C ALA A 95 -1.52 -0.41 12.74
N THR A 96 -1.19 0.35 13.77
CA THR A 96 -1.26 -0.06 15.18
C THR A 96 -2.50 0.44 15.91
N SER A 97 -3.37 1.19 15.21
CA SER A 97 -4.64 1.67 15.73
C SER A 97 -5.76 0.62 15.64
N ASP A 98 -6.67 0.60 16.61
CA ASP A 98 -7.85 -0.27 16.63
C ASP A 98 -8.91 0.11 15.57
N GLN A 99 -8.74 1.23 14.86
CA GLN A 99 -9.65 1.69 13.82
C GLN A 99 -9.18 1.25 12.43
N VAL A 100 -9.78 0.19 11.90
CA VAL A 100 -9.55 -0.25 10.53
C VAL A 100 -10.55 0.42 9.58
N HIS A 101 -10.08 1.30 8.71
CA HIS A 101 -10.89 1.84 7.60
C HIS A 101 -10.99 0.81 6.47
N LEU A 102 -12.00 -0.06 6.55
CA LEU A 102 -12.23 -1.25 5.69
C LEU A 102 -12.83 -0.94 4.30
N ASN A 103 -12.39 0.09 3.59
CA ASN A 103 -13.08 0.45 2.34
C ASN A 103 -12.71 -0.43 1.12
N LYS A 104 -11.52 -1.05 1.09
CA LYS A 104 -11.15 -2.07 0.07
C LYS A 104 -10.03 -2.96 0.61
N ILE A 105 -10.33 -4.20 1.00
CA ILE A 105 -9.29 -5.20 1.34
C ILE A 105 -9.03 -6.06 0.10
N VAL A 106 -7.75 -6.25 -0.26
CA VAL A 106 -7.38 -7.17 -1.35
C VAL A 106 -7.51 -8.61 -0.86
N PRO A 107 -8.07 -9.55 -1.65
CA PRO A 107 -8.21 -10.95 -1.24
C PRO A 107 -6.90 -11.63 -0.81
N SER A 108 -5.75 -11.21 -1.37
CA SER A 108 -4.42 -11.66 -0.95
C SER A 108 -4.12 -11.30 0.51
N ASP A 109 -4.55 -10.12 0.95
CA ASP A 109 -4.26 -9.57 2.26
C ASP A 109 -5.12 -10.28 3.32
N VAL A 110 -6.38 -10.57 2.98
CA VAL A 110 -7.26 -11.43 3.79
C VAL A 110 -6.65 -12.82 3.93
N LYS A 111 -6.18 -13.42 2.83
CA LYS A 111 -5.56 -14.75 2.84
C LYS A 111 -4.29 -14.77 3.69
N LEU A 112 -3.47 -13.71 3.63
CA LEU A 112 -2.28 -13.61 4.48
C LEU A 112 -2.67 -13.46 5.95
N CYS A 113 -3.62 -12.59 6.26
CA CYS A 113 -4.12 -12.39 7.61
C CYS A 113 -4.64 -13.71 8.20
N LEU A 114 -5.48 -14.44 7.46
CA LEU A 114 -5.97 -15.76 7.87
C LEU A 114 -4.83 -16.77 8.12
N LYS A 115 -3.83 -16.83 7.22
CA LYS A 115 -2.65 -17.69 7.42
C LYS A 115 -1.89 -17.33 8.70
N ASN A 116 -1.72 -16.04 8.98
CA ASN A 116 -1.02 -15.58 10.17
C ASN A 116 -1.81 -15.92 11.44
N VAL A 117 -3.13 -15.69 11.45
CA VAL A 117 -4.00 -16.05 12.58
C VAL A 117 -3.95 -17.56 12.85
N VAL A 118 -4.08 -18.38 11.81
CA VAL A 118 -4.01 -19.85 11.93
C VAL A 118 -2.63 -20.27 12.44
N SER A 119 -1.55 -19.68 11.92
CA SER A 119 -0.18 -20.00 12.35
C SER A 119 0.08 -19.60 13.79
N CYS A 120 -0.38 -18.42 14.22
CA CYS A 120 -0.28 -17.97 15.62
C CYS A 120 -1.08 -18.88 16.56
N ALA A 121 -2.31 -19.25 16.19
CA ALA A 121 -3.11 -20.18 16.99
C ALA A 121 -2.42 -21.56 17.12
N TRP A 122 -1.83 -22.05 16.03
CA TRP A 122 -1.09 -23.31 16.02
C TRP A 122 0.18 -23.24 16.87
N GLN A 123 0.95 -22.15 16.74
CA GLN A 123 2.17 -21.91 17.51
C GLN A 123 1.88 -21.77 19.02
N ASN A 124 0.80 -21.08 19.40
CA ASN A 124 0.37 -20.97 20.79
C ASN A 124 0.02 -22.33 21.38
N LYS A 125 -0.72 -23.15 20.62
CA LYS A 125 -1.08 -24.51 21.04
C LYS A 125 0.15 -25.41 21.17
N TRP A 126 1.10 -25.28 20.25
CA TRP A 126 2.36 -26.01 20.29
C TRP A 126 3.20 -25.62 21.52
N SER A 127 3.33 -24.31 21.78
CA SER A 127 4.13 -23.77 22.89
C SER A 127 3.59 -24.23 24.25
N GLN A 128 2.26 -24.27 24.41
CA GLN A 128 1.59 -24.80 25.61
C GLN A 128 1.76 -26.32 25.81
N CYS A 129 1.99 -27.08 24.73
CA CYS A 129 2.31 -28.50 24.83
C CYS A 129 3.78 -28.73 25.20
N SER A 130 4.68 -27.83 24.83
CA SER A 130 6.12 -27.92 25.15
C SER A 130 6.49 -27.44 26.56
N GLU A 131 5.67 -26.61 27.21
CA GLU A 131 5.89 -26.13 28.59
C GLU A 131 5.41 -27.11 29.68
N LYS A 132 4.79 -28.25 29.30
CA LYS A 132 4.31 -29.29 30.24
C LYS A 132 5.32 -30.42 30.50
N LYS A 133 6.61 -30.11 30.51
CA LYS A 133 7.68 -31.04 30.91
C LYS A 133 8.44 -30.48 32.10
#